data_AF-A0A961LIX2-F1
#
_entry.id   AF-A0A961LIX2-F1
#
_cell.length_a   1.000
_cell.length_b   1.000
_cell.length_c   1.000
_cell.angle_alpha   90.00
_cell.angle_beta   90.00
_cell.angle_gamma   90.00
#
_symmetry.space_group_name_H-M   'P 1'
#
loop_
_entity.id
_entity.type
_entity.pdbx_description
1 polymer ?
#
loop_
_entity_poly.entity_id
_entity_poly.type
_entity_poly.pdbx_seq_one_letter_code
_entity_poly.pdbx_strand_id
1 'polypeptide(L)'
;MRMRLAGAVSTAFVFSLSAMVPSMADPLMPREARSFSLWQSGAMTGCTVFLDTEAGAGDLFPLVTQGDCAAYQDMIPGQAMARLGADGSMVVTDVQGRPVLVLAPSEGFDYEAVEPASAMLALAAAD
;
A
#
# COMPACT_ATOMS: atom_id res chain seq x y z
N MET A 1 -14.42 2.47 73.31
CA MET A 1 -14.09 3.84 73.78
C MET A 1 -12.61 4.11 73.49
N ARG A 2 -12.30 5.08 72.59
CA ARG A 2 -11.04 5.88 72.40
C ARG A 2 -9.67 5.14 72.41
N MET A 3 -8.63 5.41 71.61
CA MET A 3 -8.29 6.39 70.56
C MET A 3 -6.84 6.08 70.09
N ARG A 4 -6.57 6.18 68.77
CA ARG A 4 -5.35 6.70 68.07
C ARG A 4 -4.01 5.96 68.29
N LEU A 5 -3.01 5.94 67.38
CA LEU A 5 -2.40 6.96 66.51
C LEU A 5 -1.52 6.25 65.44
N ALA A 6 -1.61 6.65 64.16
CA ALA A 6 -0.54 7.26 63.35
C ALA A 6 0.45 6.35 62.61
N GLY A 7 0.59 6.60 61.31
CA GLY A 7 1.61 6.05 60.43
C GLY A 7 1.32 6.42 58.98
N ALA A 8 1.63 7.66 58.61
CA ALA A 8 1.53 8.17 57.25
C ALA A 8 2.70 7.66 56.40
N VAL A 9 2.44 7.20 55.17
CA VAL A 9 3.41 7.24 54.08
C VAL A 9 2.67 7.64 52.80
N SER A 10 3.03 8.81 52.29
CA SER A 10 2.73 9.26 50.94
C SER A 10 3.70 8.62 49.96
N THR A 11 3.18 8.05 48.88
CA THR A 11 3.87 8.00 47.59
C THR A 11 2.84 8.22 46.51
N ALA A 12 2.90 9.40 45.89
CA ALA A 12 2.21 9.72 44.67
C ALA A 12 2.77 8.87 43.52
N PHE A 13 1.90 8.34 42.66
CA PHE A 13 2.29 7.99 41.31
C PHE A 13 1.20 8.47 40.34
N VAL A 14 1.69 9.25 39.38
CA VAL A 14 0.96 10.03 38.39
C VAL A 14 0.33 9.06 37.37
N PHE A 15 -1.00 8.96 37.35
CA PHE A 15 -1.68 8.36 36.21
C PHE A 15 -1.86 9.44 35.13
N SER A 16 -0.93 9.46 34.17
CA SER A 16 -1.13 10.11 32.88
C SER A 16 -2.27 9.38 32.15
N LEU A 17 -3.46 9.96 32.15
CA LEU A 17 -4.53 9.59 31.22
C LEU A 17 -4.21 10.21 29.86
N SER A 18 -3.37 9.53 29.08
CA SER A 18 -3.28 9.80 27.65
C SER A 18 -4.59 9.34 27.00
N ALA A 19 -5.28 10.30 26.39
CA ALA A 19 -6.49 10.12 25.63
C ALA A 19 -6.35 8.96 24.63
N MET A 20 -7.13 7.90 24.82
CA MET A 20 -7.40 6.93 23.77
C MET A 20 -8.38 7.57 22.79
N VAL A 21 -7.83 8.24 21.79
CA VAL A 21 -8.57 8.50 20.55
C VAL A 21 -8.72 7.14 19.86
N PRO A 22 -9.93 6.61 19.62
CA PRO A 22 -10.07 5.51 18.69
C PRO A 22 -9.67 6.07 17.32
N SER A 23 -8.47 5.73 16.87
CA SER A 23 -8.07 5.89 15.48
C SER A 23 -9.06 5.06 14.67
N MET A 24 -10.04 5.75 14.08
CA MET A 24 -10.92 5.17 13.09
C MET A 24 -10.03 4.84 11.90
N ALA A 25 -9.63 3.57 11.81
CA ALA A 25 -8.96 3.03 10.65
C ALA A 25 -9.89 3.25 9.45
N ASP A 26 -9.46 4.10 8.53
CA ASP A 26 -10.05 4.20 7.21
C ASP A 26 -9.98 2.81 6.57
N PRO A 27 -11.10 2.20 6.15
CA PRO A 27 -11.16 0.76 5.93
C PRO A 27 -10.43 0.25 4.67
N LEU A 28 -9.58 1.04 3.98
CA LEU A 28 -9.01 0.65 2.68
C LEU A 28 -7.57 1.12 2.38
N MET A 29 -6.82 1.69 3.33
CA MET A 29 -5.40 1.95 3.11
C MET A 29 -4.54 0.93 3.87
N PRO A 30 -3.68 0.14 3.19
CA PRO A 30 -2.68 -0.68 3.87
C PRO A 30 -1.73 0.23 4.65
N ARG A 31 -1.37 -0.14 5.89
CA ARG A 31 -0.60 0.75 6.78
C ARG A 31 0.85 0.92 6.33
N GLU A 32 1.34 0.04 5.46
CA GLU A 32 2.57 0.18 4.68
C GLU A 32 2.27 -0.13 3.20
N ALA A 33 1.61 0.78 2.51
CA ALA A 33 1.38 0.68 1.07
C ALA A 33 2.39 1.52 0.29
N ARG A 34 3.00 0.94 -0.76
CA ARG A 34 3.67 1.77 -1.78
C ARG A 34 2.61 2.20 -2.78
N SER A 35 2.33 3.49 -2.82
CA SER A 35 1.40 4.10 -3.77
C SER A 35 2.12 4.48 -5.04
N PHE A 36 1.49 4.18 -6.18
CA PHE A 36 1.99 4.56 -7.49
C PHE A 36 0.88 5.22 -8.31
N SER A 37 1.19 6.32 -8.97
CA SER A 37 0.37 6.90 -10.02
C SER A 37 0.69 6.22 -11.36
N LEU A 38 -0.35 5.72 -12.01
CA LEU A 38 -0.33 5.16 -13.34
C LEU A 38 -0.45 6.24 -14.40
N TRP A 39 0.46 6.16 -15.35
CA TRP A 39 0.48 7.00 -16.53
C TRP A 39 0.41 6.13 -17.77
N GLN A 40 -0.69 6.19 -18.51
CA GLN A 40 -0.81 5.58 -19.82
C GLN A 40 -0.72 6.64 -20.92
N SER A 41 0.01 6.33 -21.99
CA SER A 41 0.09 7.23 -23.14
C SER A 41 -1.31 7.49 -23.73
N GLY A 42 -1.67 8.76 -23.86
CA GLY A 42 -2.97 9.19 -24.38
C GLY A 42 -4.10 9.22 -23.36
N ALA A 43 -3.89 8.78 -22.11
CA ALA A 43 -4.87 8.95 -21.05
C ALA A 43 -4.87 10.39 -20.51
N MET A 44 -6.05 10.96 -20.32
CA MET A 44 -6.24 12.28 -19.69
C MET A 44 -6.32 12.20 -18.16
N THR A 45 -6.51 11.00 -17.62
CA THR A 45 -6.67 10.73 -16.18
C THR A 45 -5.70 9.63 -15.75
N GLY A 46 -5.02 9.86 -14.63
CA GLY A 46 -4.20 8.85 -13.96
C GLY A 46 -5.05 8.00 -13.01
N CYS A 47 -4.59 6.79 -12.73
CA CYS A 47 -5.13 5.90 -11.69
C CYS A 47 -4.08 5.75 -10.59
N THR A 48 -4.48 5.63 -9.32
CA THR A 48 -3.52 5.30 -8.25
C THR A 48 -3.65 3.82 -7.91
N VAL A 49 -2.52 3.12 -7.85
CA VAL A 49 -2.42 1.75 -7.37
C VAL A 49 -1.59 1.67 -6.11
N PHE A 50 -2.01 0.79 -5.21
CA PHE A 50 -1.35 0.52 -3.95
C PHE A 50 -0.84 -0.91 -3.96
N LEU A 51 0.44 -1.06 -3.71
CA LEU A 51 1.04 -2.34 -3.39
C LEU A 51 0.85 -2.60 -1.89
N ASP A 52 -0.05 -3.52 -1.55
CA ASP A 52 -0.31 -3.89 -0.16
C ASP A 52 0.79 -4.83 0.34
N THR A 53 1.78 -4.26 1.04
CA THR A 53 2.91 -5.05 1.54
C THR A 53 2.60 -5.81 2.82
N GLU A 54 1.52 -5.45 3.53
CA GLU A 54 1.08 -6.13 4.76
C GLU A 54 0.25 -7.38 4.46
N ALA A 55 -0.58 -7.34 3.41
CA ALA A 55 -1.38 -8.48 2.97
C ALA A 55 -0.60 -9.47 2.10
N GLY A 56 0.59 -9.08 1.62
CA GLY A 56 1.44 -9.93 0.81
C GLY A 56 2.10 -11.07 1.57
N ALA A 57 2.56 -12.06 0.82
CA ALA A 57 3.32 -13.19 1.35
C ALA A 57 4.59 -13.39 0.52
N GLY A 58 5.75 -13.22 1.16
CA GLY A 58 7.04 -13.36 0.48
C GLY A 58 7.28 -12.23 -0.52
N ASP A 59 7.39 -12.58 -1.81
CA ASP A 59 7.63 -11.66 -2.91
C ASP A 59 6.34 -11.26 -3.65
N LEU A 60 5.17 -11.75 -3.22
CA LEU A 60 3.89 -11.57 -3.89
C LEU A 60 2.93 -10.70 -3.05
N PHE A 61 2.46 -9.61 -3.63
CA PHE A 61 1.70 -8.55 -2.95
C PHE A 61 0.42 -8.20 -3.71
N PRO A 62 -0.74 -8.03 -3.04
CA PRO A 62 -1.94 -7.55 -3.71
C PRO A 62 -1.77 -6.14 -4.27
N LEU A 63 -2.32 -5.91 -5.46
CA LEU A 63 -2.49 -4.56 -6.01
C LEU A 63 -3.93 -4.11 -5.82
N VAL A 64 -4.09 -2.95 -5.19
CA VAL A 64 -5.38 -2.30 -4.97
C VAL A 64 -5.44 -1.02 -5.79
N THR A 65 -6.40 -0.91 -6.69
CA THR A 65 -6.66 0.30 -7.48
C THR A 65 -7.59 1.26 -6.71
N GLN A 66 -7.30 2.55 -6.74
CA GLN A 66 -8.17 3.60 -6.18
C GLN A 66 -8.47 4.67 -7.24
N GLY A 67 -9.72 5.13 -7.27
CA GLY A 67 -10.20 6.09 -8.26
C GLY A 67 -10.78 5.41 -9.50
N ASP A 68 -10.94 6.18 -10.59
CA ASP A 68 -11.42 5.64 -11.86
C ASP A 68 -10.28 5.01 -12.65
N CYS A 69 -10.12 3.71 -12.46
CA CYS A 69 -9.11 2.90 -13.13
C CYS A 69 -9.68 2.09 -14.30
N ALA A 70 -10.87 2.44 -14.81
CA ALA A 70 -11.53 1.69 -15.88
C ALA A 70 -10.68 1.60 -17.15
N ALA A 71 -9.90 2.64 -17.47
CA ALA A 71 -8.97 2.65 -18.60
C ALA A 71 -7.80 1.66 -18.46
N TYR A 72 -7.51 1.21 -17.24
CA TYR A 72 -6.35 0.37 -16.90
C TYR A 72 -6.72 -1.09 -16.60
N GLN A 73 -8.02 -1.45 -16.63
CA GLN A 73 -8.52 -2.76 -16.18
C GLN A 73 -7.90 -3.96 -16.92
N ASP A 74 -7.49 -3.77 -18.18
CA ASP A 74 -6.89 -4.83 -18.98
C ASP A 74 -5.43 -5.12 -18.57
N MET A 75 -4.74 -4.12 -18.01
CA MET A 75 -3.35 -4.21 -17.55
C MET A 75 -3.26 -4.50 -16.05
N ILE A 76 -4.21 -3.96 -15.27
CA ILE A 76 -4.32 -4.14 -13.82
C ILE A 76 -5.75 -4.57 -13.52
N PRO A 77 -6.06 -5.87 -13.61
CA PRO A 77 -7.37 -6.37 -13.26
C PRO A 77 -7.65 -6.12 -11.77
N GLY A 78 -8.93 -5.91 -11.42
CA GLY A 78 -9.33 -5.87 -10.02
C GLY A 78 -9.06 -7.24 -9.40
N GLN A 79 -8.13 -7.31 -8.44
CA GLN A 79 -7.49 -8.52 -7.88
C GLN A 79 -6.16 -8.95 -8.54
N ALA A 80 -5.45 -8.03 -9.19
CA ALA A 80 -4.07 -8.26 -9.59
C ALA A 80 -3.14 -8.46 -8.39
N MET A 81 -2.10 -9.26 -8.57
CA MET A 81 -0.99 -9.41 -7.64
C MET A 81 0.28 -8.92 -8.32
N ALA A 82 1.18 -8.30 -7.58
CA ALA A 82 2.51 -7.93 -8.04
C ALA A 82 3.57 -8.79 -7.36
N ARG A 83 4.46 -9.37 -8.16
CA ARG A 83 5.67 -10.03 -7.67
C ARG A 83 6.88 -9.12 -7.90
N LEU A 84 7.66 -8.87 -6.84
CA LEU A 84 8.89 -8.09 -6.96
C LEU A 84 10.08 -9.01 -7.29
N GLY A 85 10.77 -8.71 -8.37
CA GLY A 85 12.00 -9.38 -8.81
C GLY A 85 13.23 -8.89 -8.03
N ALA A 86 14.25 -9.75 -7.92
CA ALA A 86 15.51 -9.40 -7.28
C ALA A 86 16.32 -8.33 -8.03
N ASP A 87 16.03 -8.16 -9.33
CA ASP A 87 16.57 -7.12 -10.21
C ASP A 87 15.80 -5.79 -10.11
N GLY A 88 14.79 -5.72 -9.23
CA GLY A 88 13.92 -4.56 -9.10
C GLY A 88 12.81 -4.50 -10.15
N SER A 89 12.62 -5.53 -10.98
CA SER A 89 11.44 -5.65 -11.83
C SER A 89 10.18 -5.95 -11.02
N MET A 90 9.01 -5.72 -11.62
CA MET A 90 7.73 -6.07 -11.04
C MET A 90 6.88 -6.83 -12.07
N VAL A 91 6.42 -8.02 -11.72
CA VAL A 91 5.52 -8.82 -12.56
C VAL A 91 4.12 -8.74 -11.98
N VAL A 92 3.19 -8.17 -12.73
CA VAL A 92 1.77 -8.18 -12.38
C VAL A 92 1.12 -9.43 -12.93
N THR A 93 0.38 -10.14 -12.09
CA THR A 93 -0.38 -11.33 -12.44
C THR A 93 -1.86 -11.16 -12.16
N ASP A 94 -2.71 -11.85 -12.91
CA ASP A 94 -4.12 -12.01 -12.58
C ASP A 94 -4.33 -12.95 -11.38
N VAL A 95 -5.60 -13.14 -10.98
CA VAL A 95 -6.00 -14.05 -9.91
C VAL A 95 -5.66 -15.52 -10.15
N GLN A 96 -5.37 -15.90 -11.39
CA GLN A 96 -4.94 -17.25 -11.76
C GLN A 96 -3.41 -17.39 -11.75
N GLY A 97 -2.69 -16.32 -11.39
CA GLY A 97 -1.23 -16.26 -11.38
C GLY A 97 -0.62 -16.13 -12.78
N ARG A 98 -1.41 -15.78 -13.79
CA ARG A 98 -0.90 -15.57 -15.15
C ARG A 98 -0.33 -14.15 -15.27
N PRO A 99 0.89 -13.98 -15.81
CA PRO A 99 1.46 -12.65 -15.99
C PRO A 99 0.64 -11.85 -17.00
N VAL A 100 0.29 -10.62 -16.64
CA VAL A 100 -0.45 -9.66 -17.48
C VAL A 100 0.39 -8.44 -17.83
N LEU A 101 1.36 -8.09 -16.99
CA LEU A 101 2.26 -6.96 -17.18
C LEU A 101 3.61 -7.26 -16.56
N VAL A 102 4.70 -6.88 -17.24
CA VAL A 102 6.04 -6.85 -16.67
C VAL A 102 6.53 -5.42 -16.71
N LEU A 103 7.00 -4.96 -15.57
CA LEU A 103 7.48 -3.61 -15.32
C LEU A 103 8.96 -3.69 -14.97
N ALA A 104 9.77 -2.81 -15.55
CA ALA A 104 11.18 -2.67 -15.23
C ALA A 104 11.45 -1.27 -14.67
N PRO A 105 12.46 -1.09 -13.79
CA PRO A 105 12.88 0.24 -13.37
C PRO A 105 13.34 1.06 -14.58
N SER A 106 13.00 2.36 -14.60
CA SER A 106 13.34 3.27 -15.70
C SER A 106 14.00 4.56 -15.19
N GLU A 107 14.66 5.28 -16.10
CA GLU A 107 15.18 6.63 -15.84
C GLU A 107 14.10 7.67 -16.16
N GLY A 108 13.32 8.07 -15.14
CA GLY A 108 12.30 9.12 -15.25
C GLY A 108 10.99 8.79 -14.55
N PHE A 109 10.69 7.49 -14.42
CA PHE A 109 9.59 6.91 -13.66
C PHE A 109 10.14 5.80 -12.75
N ASP A 110 9.44 5.46 -11.66
CA ASP A 110 9.85 4.33 -10.82
C ASP A 110 9.82 3.01 -11.59
N TYR A 111 8.82 2.83 -12.48
CA TYR A 111 8.75 1.68 -13.37
C TYR A 111 8.14 2.04 -14.73
N GLU A 112 8.50 1.27 -15.75
CA GLU A 112 7.88 1.28 -17.08
C GLU A 112 7.54 -0.14 -17.54
N ALA A 113 6.44 -0.28 -18.26
CA ALA A 113 6.03 -1.55 -18.82
C ALA A 113 6.96 -1.97 -19.96
N VAL A 114 7.52 -3.17 -19.84
CA VAL A 114 8.38 -3.80 -20.86
C VAL A 114 7.67 -4.96 -21.56
N GLU A 115 6.68 -5.58 -20.90
CA GLU A 115 5.81 -6.59 -21.53
C GLU A 115 4.34 -6.41 -21.09
N PRO A 116 3.37 -6.59 -22.00
CA PRO A 116 3.58 -6.70 -23.45
C PRO A 116 4.17 -5.41 -24.01
N ALA A 117 4.99 -5.46 -25.06
CA ALA A 117 5.61 -4.27 -25.66
C ALA A 117 4.60 -3.19 -26.14
N SER A 118 3.32 -3.55 -26.29
CA SER A 118 2.23 -2.61 -26.59
C SER A 118 1.69 -1.86 -25.37
N ALA A 119 2.05 -2.27 -24.15
CA ALA A 119 1.64 -1.59 -22.93
C ALA A 119 2.46 -0.31 -22.77
N MET A 120 1.90 0.82 -23.20
CA MET A 120 2.50 2.14 -22.98
C MET A 120 2.11 2.68 -21.60
N LEU A 121 2.64 2.06 -20.55
CA LEU A 121 2.30 2.34 -19.15
C LEU A 121 3.57 2.60 -18.33
N ALA A 122 3.52 3.64 -17.50
CA ALA A 122 4.55 3.96 -16.52
C ALA A 122 3.94 4.13 -15.12
N LEU A 123 4.75 3.83 -14.10
CA LEU A 123 4.42 4.02 -12.68
C LEU A 123 5.38 5.05 -12.08
N ALA A 124 4.83 6.08 -11.45
CA ALA A 124 5.58 6.98 -10.58
C ALA A 124 5.11 6.77 -9.13
N ALA A 125 6.00 6.87 -8.15
CA ALA A 125 5.61 6.95 -6.76
C ALA A 125 4.63 8.11 -6.57
N ALA A 126 3.52 7.83 -5.88
CA ALA A 126 2.57 8.86 -5.51
C ALA A 126 2.92 9.36 -4.10
N ASP A 127 3.12 10.67 -3.97
CA ASP A 127 3.40 11.39 -2.70
C ASP A 127 2.23 11.34 -1.71
#